data_AF-A0A853CN79-F1
#
_entry.id   AF-A0A853CN79-F1
#
_cell.length_a   1.000
_cell.length_b   1.000
_cell.length_c   1.000
_cell.angle_alpha   90.00
_cell.angle_beta   90.00
_cell.angle_gamma   90.00
#
_symmetry.space_group_name_H-M   'P 1'
#
loop_
_entity.id
_entity.type
_entity.pdbx_description
1 polymer ?
#
loop_
_entity_poly.entity_id
_entity_poly.type
_entity_poly.pdbx_seq_one_letter_code
_entity_poly.pdbx_strand_id
1 'polypeptide(L)'
;MTDLRSSAADLAATALRTVRAAYPYDLRVLYEAPGAAPATPRDRHPAFYGSFDWHSAVEMHWVLLRLLRRFPSEVDAEAIRDVLDEHLTPAAIETEVAYYAVNPGAQRPYGWAGR
;
A
#
# COMPACT_ATOMS: atom_id res chain seq x y z
N MET A 1 -21.06 18.19 -6.94
CA MET A 1 -20.31 17.55 -5.84
C MET A 1 -20.74 16.09 -5.81
N THR A 2 -19.91 15.18 -6.32
CA THR A 2 -20.27 13.77 -6.45
C THR A 2 -20.35 13.12 -5.07
N ASP A 3 -21.41 12.36 -4.81
CA ASP A 3 -21.60 11.67 -3.53
C ASP A 3 -20.65 10.47 -3.41
N LEU A 4 -20.07 10.26 -2.23
CA LEU A 4 -19.08 9.22 -1.98
C LEU A 4 -19.64 7.82 -2.28
N ARG A 5 -20.94 7.59 -2.03
CA ARG A 5 -21.61 6.33 -2.38
C ARG A 5 -21.62 6.14 -3.89
N SER A 6 -22.03 7.16 -4.65
CA SER A 6 -22.11 7.08 -6.12
C SER A 6 -20.76 6.87 -6.80
N SER A 7 -19.66 7.27 -6.17
CA SER A 7 -18.29 7.06 -6.69
C SER A 7 -17.59 5.82 -6.11
N ALA A 8 -18.25 5.04 -5.24
CA ALA A 8 -17.61 3.93 -4.54
C ALA A 8 -17.02 2.88 -5.49
N ALA A 9 -17.76 2.51 -6.54
CA ALA A 9 -17.32 1.53 -7.53
C ALA A 9 -16.04 1.99 -8.27
N ASP A 10 -16.03 3.22 -8.77
CA ASP A 10 -14.88 3.77 -9.51
C ASP A 10 -13.63 3.94 -8.64
N LEU A 11 -13.84 4.36 -7.38
CA LEU A 11 -12.77 4.46 -6.38
C LEU A 11 -12.19 3.08 -6.04
N ALA A 12 -13.04 2.07 -5.83
CA ALA A 12 -12.62 0.70 -5.58
C ALA A 12 -11.86 0.12 -6.78
N ALA A 13 -12.39 0.27 -7.99
CA ALA A 13 -11.73 -0.18 -9.22
C ALA A 13 -10.37 0.47 -9.41
N THR A 14 -10.25 1.76 -9.11
CA THR A 14 -8.97 2.48 -9.17
C THR A 14 -7.99 1.96 -8.13
N ALA A 15 -8.40 1.84 -6.87
CA ALA A 15 -7.55 1.32 -5.82
C ALA A 15 -7.10 -0.13 -6.09
N LEU A 16 -8.00 -1.01 -6.56
CA LEU A 16 -7.69 -2.40 -6.96
C LEU A 16 -6.62 -2.49 -8.06
N ARG A 17 -6.67 -1.60 -9.06
CA ARG A 17 -5.62 -1.53 -10.09
C ARG A 17 -4.31 -1.02 -9.50
N THR A 18 -4.36 0.04 -8.69
CA THR A 18 -3.17 0.69 -8.14
C THR A 18 -2.40 -0.24 -7.22
N VAL A 19 -3.07 -0.95 -6.31
CA VAL A 19 -2.42 -1.86 -5.35
C VAL A 19 -1.70 -3.04 -6.00
N ARG A 20 -2.02 -3.38 -7.25
CA ARG A 20 -1.34 -4.44 -8.02
C ARG A 20 -0.26 -3.92 -8.97
N ALA A 21 -0.18 -2.61 -9.20
CA ALA A 21 0.74 -2.01 -10.14
C ALA A 21 2.11 -1.75 -9.48
N ALA A 22 3.06 -2.64 -9.71
CA ALA A 22 4.41 -2.54 -9.13
C ALA A 22 5.23 -1.32 -9.60
N TYR A 23 4.82 -0.65 -10.69
CA TYR A 23 5.55 0.47 -11.27
C TYR A 23 4.61 1.55 -11.80
N PRO A 24 5.01 2.83 -11.81
CA PRO A 24 6.24 3.36 -11.17
C PRO A 24 6.17 3.30 -9.64
N TYR A 25 7.32 3.11 -8.99
CA TYR A 25 7.42 3.05 -7.52
C TYR A 25 8.67 3.80 -7.06
N ASP A 26 8.49 4.82 -6.22
CA ASP A 26 9.52 5.57 -5.53
C ASP A 26 9.92 4.84 -4.25
N LEU A 27 11.10 4.24 -4.30
CA LEU A 27 11.72 3.57 -3.17
C LEU A 27 12.97 4.33 -2.73
N ARG A 28 12.92 4.87 -1.52
CA ARG A 28 14.10 5.46 -0.89
C ARG A 28 14.98 4.36 -0.28
N VAL A 29 16.23 4.29 -0.74
CA VAL A 29 17.22 3.34 -0.26
C VAL A 29 18.43 4.09 0.30
N LEU A 30 18.77 3.83 1.57
CA LEU A 30 20.06 4.21 2.13
C LEU A 30 21.08 3.11 1.80
N TYR A 31 22.21 3.47 1.21
CA TYR A 31 23.28 2.52 0.88
C TYR A 31 24.33 2.52 1.98
N GLU A 32 24.25 1.55 2.91
CA GLU A 32 25.27 1.34 3.94
C GLU A 32 26.35 0.35 3.50
N ALA A 33 26.04 -0.50 2.51
CA ALA A 33 26.94 -1.46 1.90
C ALA A 33 26.56 -1.70 0.43
N PRO A 34 27.46 -2.29 -0.38
CA PRO A 34 27.11 -2.73 -1.73
C PRO A 34 25.91 -3.69 -1.71
N GLY A 35 24.95 -3.48 -2.64
CA GLY A 35 23.78 -4.35 -2.77
C GLY A 35 22.60 -4.03 -1.83
N ALA A 36 22.60 -2.87 -1.16
CA ALA A 36 21.50 -2.49 -0.24
C ALA A 36 20.13 -2.25 -0.93
N ALA A 37 20.09 -2.06 -2.25
CA ALA A 37 18.84 -1.89 -2.98
C ALA A 37 18.18 -3.23 -3.33
N PRO A 38 16.85 -3.34 -3.26
CA PRO A 38 16.13 -4.54 -3.67
C PRO A 38 16.04 -4.57 -5.21
N ALA A 39 15.79 -5.75 -5.78
CA ALA A 39 15.61 -5.87 -7.23
C ALA A 39 14.25 -5.28 -7.68
N THR A 40 13.22 -5.40 -6.85
CA THR A 40 11.87 -4.89 -7.11
C THR A 40 11.26 -4.25 -5.86
N PRO A 41 10.22 -3.40 -5.99
CA PRO A 41 9.46 -2.90 -4.85
C PRO A 41 8.88 -4.02 -3.98
N ARG A 42 8.43 -5.12 -4.61
CA ARG A 42 7.83 -6.27 -3.93
C ARG A 42 8.84 -7.03 -3.06
N ASP A 43 10.12 -7.05 -3.42
CA ASP A 43 11.16 -7.68 -2.59
C ASP A 43 11.37 -6.95 -1.26
N ARG A 44 10.99 -5.67 -1.17
CA ARG A 44 11.09 -4.88 0.06
C ARG A 44 9.78 -4.70 0.79
N HIS A 45 8.72 -4.44 0.04
CA HIS A 45 7.40 -4.14 0.58
C HIS A 45 6.36 -5.08 -0.01
N PRO A 46 6.40 -6.40 0.30
CA PRO A 46 5.57 -7.39 -0.36
C PRO A 46 4.06 -7.16 -0.15
N ALA A 47 3.65 -6.49 0.94
CA ALA A 47 2.25 -6.14 1.18
C ALA A 47 1.86 -4.83 0.48
N PHE A 48 2.81 -3.92 0.32
CA PHE A 48 2.57 -2.54 -0.13
C PHE A 48 3.41 -2.14 -1.34
N TYR A 49 3.61 -3.08 -2.26
CA TYR A 49 4.45 -2.87 -3.44
C TYR A 49 3.76 -2.12 -4.58
N GLY A 50 2.41 -2.08 -4.57
CA GLY A 50 1.65 -1.48 -5.65
C GLY A 50 1.10 -0.12 -5.27
N SER A 51 1.73 0.92 -5.81
CA SER A 51 1.34 2.33 -5.90
C SER A 51 2.62 3.13 -6.20
N PHE A 52 2.53 4.46 -6.18
CA PHE A 52 3.70 5.31 -6.37
C PHE A 52 4.74 5.18 -5.26
N ASP A 53 4.35 4.93 -4.01
CA ASP A 53 5.27 4.64 -2.91
C ASP A 53 4.56 3.79 -1.84
N TRP A 54 5.29 3.40 -0.80
CA TRP A 54 4.76 2.58 0.30
C TRP A 54 3.53 3.23 0.98
N HIS A 55 3.57 4.53 1.25
CA HIS A 55 2.45 5.22 1.91
C HIS A 55 1.22 5.25 1.04
N SER A 56 1.40 5.56 -0.24
CA SER A 56 0.32 5.59 -1.23
C SER A 56 -0.30 4.21 -1.37
N ALA A 57 0.50 3.14 -1.31
CA ALA A 57 -0.01 1.77 -1.30
C ALA A 57 -0.83 1.49 -0.04
N VAL A 58 -0.35 1.86 1.15
CA VAL A 58 -1.10 1.73 2.42
C VAL A 58 -2.44 2.48 2.35
N GLU A 59 -2.45 3.72 1.84
CA GLU A 59 -3.67 4.52 1.68
C GLU A 59 -4.65 3.89 0.70
N MET A 60 -4.18 3.32 -0.42
CA MET A 60 -5.08 2.61 -1.34
C MET A 60 -5.70 1.36 -0.69
N HIS A 61 -4.94 0.59 0.10
CA HIS A 61 -5.49 -0.54 0.87
C HIS A 61 -6.51 -0.05 1.91
N TRP A 62 -6.24 1.08 2.57
CA TRP A 62 -7.19 1.69 3.50
C TRP A 62 -8.48 2.13 2.81
N VAL A 63 -8.40 2.72 1.62
CA VAL A 63 -9.57 3.05 0.79
C VAL A 63 -10.40 1.79 0.51
N LEU A 64 -9.78 0.70 0.08
CA LEU A 64 -10.46 -0.58 -0.18
C LEU A 64 -11.20 -1.10 1.07
N LEU A 65 -10.52 -1.15 2.22
CA LEU A 65 -11.11 -1.54 3.51
C LEU A 65 -12.28 -0.61 3.89
N ARG A 66 -12.12 0.70 3.68
CA ARG A 66 -13.13 1.68 4.07
C ARG A 66 -14.38 1.59 3.20
N LEU A 67 -14.21 1.40 1.90
CA LEU A 67 -15.30 1.20 0.95
C LEU A 67 -16.01 -0.12 1.21
N LEU A 68 -15.28 -1.23 1.39
CA LEU A 68 -15.84 -2.52 1.76
C LEU A 68 -16.69 -2.44 3.04
N ARG A 69 -16.23 -1.69 4.05
CA ARG A 69 -16.98 -1.50 5.30
C ARG A 69 -18.21 -0.61 5.17
N ARG A 70 -18.18 0.42 4.32
CA ARG A 70 -19.21 1.47 4.28
C ARG A 70 -20.24 1.29 3.17
N PHE A 71 -19.83 0.72 2.05
CA PHE A 71 -20.62 0.58 0.84
C PHE A 71 -20.44 -0.83 0.22
N PRO A 72 -20.61 -1.92 0.99
CA PRO A 72 -20.34 -3.28 0.50
C PRO A 72 -21.20 -3.69 -0.70
N SER A 73 -22.37 -3.07 -0.91
CA SER A 73 -23.24 -3.30 -2.06
C SER A 73 -22.85 -2.53 -3.32
N GLU A 74 -21.97 -1.52 -3.20
CA GLU A 74 -21.60 -0.61 -4.28
C GLU A 74 -20.21 -0.92 -4.86
N VAL A 75 -19.55 -1.97 -4.36
CA VAL A 75 -18.20 -2.36 -4.75
C VAL A 75 -18.14 -3.86 -5.01
N ASP A 76 -17.12 -4.28 -5.76
CA ASP A 76 -16.80 -5.69 -5.89
C ASP A 76 -16.14 -6.19 -4.60
N ALA A 77 -16.97 -6.64 -3.66
CA ALA A 77 -16.55 -7.02 -2.33
C ALA A 77 -15.69 -8.29 -2.31
N GLU A 78 -15.81 -9.17 -3.31
CA GLU A 78 -14.99 -10.37 -3.45
C GLU A 78 -13.59 -9.98 -3.94
N ALA A 79 -13.50 -9.23 -5.04
CA ALA A 79 -12.20 -8.77 -5.56
C ALA A 79 -11.39 -7.96 -4.54
N ILE A 80 -12.06 -7.17 -3.68
CA ILE A 80 -11.40 -6.46 -2.58
C ILE A 80 -10.83 -7.44 -1.55
N ARG A 81 -11.60 -8.44 -1.12
CA ARG A 81 -11.11 -9.43 -0.15
C ARG A 81 -9.96 -10.25 -0.71
N ASP A 82 -10.06 -10.67 -1.96
CA ASP A 82 -8.99 -11.43 -2.63
C ASP A 82 -7.67 -10.65 -2.65
N VAL A 83 -7.70 -9.35 -2.98
CA VAL A 83 -6.50 -8.49 -2.91
C VAL A 83 -5.96 -8.40 -1.49
N LEU A 84 -6.83 -8.17 -0.51
CA LEU A 84 -6.41 -8.02 0.88
C LEU A 84 -5.79 -9.32 1.41
N ASP A 85 -6.36 -10.47 1.06
CA ASP A 85 -5.83 -11.79 1.44
C ASP A 85 -4.53 -12.11 0.69
N GLU A 86 -4.39 -11.69 -0.57
CA GLU A 86 -3.16 -11.81 -1.36
C GLU A 86 -2.01 -10.97 -0.78
N HIS A 87 -2.28 -9.72 -0.39
CA HIS A 87 -1.25 -8.77 0.02
C HIS A 87 -0.95 -8.77 1.52
N LEU A 88 -1.97 -8.91 2.37
CA LEU A 88 -1.83 -8.80 3.83
C LEU A 88 -1.63 -10.17 4.49
N THR A 89 -0.90 -11.06 3.83
CA THR A 89 -0.52 -12.35 4.40
C THR A 89 0.37 -12.17 5.64
N PRO A 90 0.36 -13.11 6.61
CA PRO A 90 1.23 -13.03 7.77
C PRO A 90 2.71 -12.83 7.41
N ALA A 91 3.20 -13.55 6.38
CA ALA A 91 4.59 -13.45 5.94
C ALA A 91 4.93 -12.10 5.29
N ALA A 92 4.02 -11.53 4.50
CA ALA A 92 4.22 -10.21 3.91
C ALA A 92 4.27 -9.14 5.00
N ILE A 93 3.34 -9.17 5.96
CA ILE A 93 3.33 -8.23 7.09
C ILE A 93 4.56 -8.38 7.98
N GLU A 94 5.00 -9.61 8.25
CA GLU A 94 6.25 -9.85 9.01
C GLU A 94 7.46 -9.21 8.32
N THR A 95 7.52 -9.27 6.97
CA THR A 95 8.56 -8.61 6.19
C THR A 95 8.52 -7.08 6.34
N GLU A 96 7.33 -6.47 6.28
CA GLU A 96 7.16 -5.02 6.49
C GLU A 96 7.63 -4.62 7.90
N VAL A 97 7.21 -5.37 8.93
CA VAL A 97 7.57 -5.12 10.33
C VAL A 97 9.08 -5.26 10.55
N ALA A 98 9.69 -6.33 10.03
CA ALA A 98 11.12 -6.55 10.14
C ALA A 98 11.93 -5.42 9.50
N TYR A 99 11.50 -4.92 8.33
CA TYR A 99 12.15 -3.80 7.67
C TYR A 99 12.13 -2.52 8.52
N TYR A 100 10.97 -2.14 9.08
CA TYR A 100 10.86 -0.91 9.88
C TYR A 100 11.46 -1.03 11.28
N ALA A 101 11.54 -2.23 11.85
CA ALA A 101 12.20 -2.45 13.13
C ALA A 101 13.69 -2.06 13.10
N VAL A 102 14.37 -2.29 11.97
CA VAL A 102 15.78 -1.93 11.79
C VAL A 102 15.98 -0.62 11.03
N ASN A 103 14.93 -0.06 10.42
CA ASN A 103 14.94 1.22 9.71
C ASN A 103 13.91 2.23 10.27
N PRO A 104 14.01 2.65 11.54
CA PRO A 104 13.01 3.51 12.17
C PRO A 104 12.87 4.89 11.50
N GLY A 105 13.90 5.35 10.77
CA GLY A 105 13.88 6.61 10.02
C GLY A 105 13.45 6.49 8.55
N ALA A 106 13.12 5.28 8.06
CA ALA A 106 12.73 5.06 6.66
C ALA A 106 11.41 5.75 6.32
N GLN A 107 10.49 5.85 7.30
CA GLN A 107 9.34 6.73 7.20
C GLN A 107 9.53 7.97 8.08
N ARG A 108 9.24 9.12 7.47
CA ARG A 108 9.15 10.39 8.17
C ARG A 108 7.69 10.80 8.07
N PRO A 109 6.88 10.67 9.14
CA PRO A 109 5.49 11.10 9.08
C PRO A 109 5.41 12.58 8.68
N TYR A 110 4.37 12.94 7.94
CA TYR A 110 4.09 14.34 7.61
C TYR A 110 4.06 15.16 8.91
N GLY A 111 4.83 16.25 8.97
CA GLY A 111 4.98 17.09 10.17
C GLY A 111 6.37 17.06 10.83
N TRP A 112 7.32 16.27 10.32
CA TRP A 112 8.71 16.25 10.81
C TRP A 112 9.60 17.43 10.34
N ALA A 113 9.05 18.41 9.61
CA ALA A 113 9.71 19.69 9.34
C ALA A 113 9.51 20.62 10.55
N GLY A 114 10.21 20.35 11.65
CA GLY A 114 10.07 21.15 12.86
C GLY A 114 10.74 20.55 14.09
N ARG A 115 12.05 20.32 14.02
CA ARG A 115 12.96 20.48 15.16
C ARG A 115 14.27 21.07 14.68
#